data_AF-A0A3R6SLS0-F1
#
_entry.id   AF-A0A3R6SLS0-F1
#
_cell.length_a   1.000
_cell.length_b   1.000
_cell.length_c   1.000
_cell.angle_alpha   90.00
_cell.angle_beta   90.00
_cell.angle_gamma   90.00
#
_symmetry.space_group_name_H-M   'P 1'
#
loop_
_entity.id
_entity.type
_entity.pdbx_description
1 polymer ?
#
loop_
_entity_poly.entity_id
_entity_poly.type
_entity_poly.pdbx_seq_one_letter_code
_entity_poly.pdbx_strand_id
1 'polypeptide(L)'
;MKNVILFLMISLLILPGCGAMRNMSTEDKAGFGAQVGSFIGWIFGGLIGEAIDDDGGGEIGSFIGTAVGGIAGASIAASTDNETYVERSRPAKYTPSSHVLLPDLRIEDILLDEDSLTYNQKIDAGETCRISFVIVNNSFQEAVNVVPIVKIKEGEHLEISDPVRIARVSQDEPITYEVTVRASQELKTGEAVFSVRLEEGRGNGTDEEIFTVETVGADN
;
A
#
# COMPACT_ATOMS: atom_id res chain seq x y z
N MET A 1 25.44 26.95 30.23
CA MET A 1 26.37 25.86 29.87
C MET A 1 25.68 24.65 29.23
N LYS A 2 24.48 24.22 29.70
CA LYS A 2 23.72 23.12 29.08
C LYS A 2 23.38 23.34 27.60
N ASN A 3 22.95 24.54 27.22
CA ASN A 3 22.55 24.83 25.83
C ASN A 3 23.75 24.89 24.89
N VAL A 4 24.94 25.29 25.38
CA VAL A 4 26.18 25.29 24.59
C VAL A 4 26.66 23.86 24.35
N ILE A 5 26.54 22.97 25.34
CA ILE A 5 26.86 21.55 25.20
C ILE A 5 25.90 20.86 24.22
N LEU A 6 24.61 21.23 24.24
CA LEU A 6 23.60 20.73 23.29
C LEU A 6 23.93 21.14 21.84
N PHE A 7 24.29 22.41 21.63
CA PHE A 7 24.73 22.89 20.31
C PHE A 7 26.05 22.25 19.86
N LEU A 8 26.96 21.96 20.79
CA LEU A 8 28.25 21.34 20.48
C LEU A 8 28.09 19.85 20.15
N MET A 9 27.13 19.15 20.76
CA MET A 9 26.76 17.77 20.41
C MET A 9 26.01 17.69 19.07
N ILE A 10 25.10 18.63 18.80
CA ILE A 10 24.39 18.72 17.51
C ILE A 10 25.36 19.05 16.37
N SER A 11 26.32 19.95 16.59
CA SER A 11 27.36 20.28 15.61
C SER A 11 28.30 19.09 15.33
N LEU A 12 28.55 18.24 16.33
CA LEU A 12 29.35 17.01 16.17
C LEU A 12 28.63 15.93 15.35
N LEU A 13 27.29 15.94 15.31
CA LEU A 13 26.46 15.04 14.50
C LEU A 13 26.36 15.46 13.02
N ILE A 14 26.72 16.71 12.69
CA ILE A 14 26.65 17.28 11.33
C ILE A 14 28.02 17.21 10.61
N LEU A 15 29.03 16.58 11.23
CA LEU A 15 30.37 16.43 10.68
C LEU A 15 30.69 15.09 9.97
N PRO A 16 29.78 14.35 9.28
CA PRO A 16 30.22 13.63 8.10
C PRO A 16 30.35 14.66 6.98
N GLY A 17 31.56 15.21 6.84
CA GLY A 17 31.88 16.19 5.82
C GLY A 17 31.47 15.69 4.43
N CYS A 18 31.21 16.66 3.53
CA CYS A 18 30.84 16.51 2.11
C CYS A 18 31.80 15.60 1.27
N GLY A 19 32.82 15.00 1.89
CA GLY A 19 33.69 13.98 1.32
C GLY A 19 33.35 12.52 1.67
N ALA A 20 32.52 12.24 2.68
CA ALA A 20 32.28 10.87 3.18
C ALA A 20 31.30 10.04 2.33
N MET A 21 30.36 10.68 1.63
CA MET A 21 29.42 9.98 0.73
C MET A 21 30.07 9.43 -0.55
N ARG A 22 31.33 9.79 -0.84
CA ARG A 22 32.02 9.41 -2.08
C ARG A 22 32.53 7.97 -2.07
N ASN A 23 32.90 7.47 -0.89
CA ASN A 23 33.50 6.15 -0.67
C ASN A 23 32.62 5.19 0.14
N MET A 24 31.34 5.53 0.35
CA MET A 24 30.39 4.70 1.09
C MET A 24 29.71 3.68 0.16
N SER A 25 29.49 2.46 0.66
CA SER A 25 28.75 1.41 -0.05
C SER A 25 27.29 1.83 -0.28
N THR A 26 26.61 1.24 -1.26
CA THR A 26 25.21 1.54 -1.57
C THR A 26 24.28 1.28 -0.37
N GLU A 27 24.61 0.28 0.44
CA GLU A 27 23.89 -0.08 1.67
C GLU A 27 24.06 0.98 2.76
N ASP A 28 25.29 1.47 2.97
CA ASP A 28 25.55 2.54 3.93
C ASP A 28 24.90 3.86 3.51
N LYS A 29 24.81 4.12 2.19
CA LYS A 29 24.11 5.29 1.65
C LYS A 29 22.61 5.18 1.88
N ALA A 30 22.02 4.02 1.60
CA ALA A 30 20.62 3.74 1.85
C ALA A 30 20.28 3.90 3.35
N GLY A 31 21.11 3.36 4.23
CA GLY A 31 20.93 3.49 5.69
C GLY A 31 21.06 4.93 6.20
N PHE A 32 21.97 5.72 5.63
CA PHE A 32 22.09 7.14 5.96
C PHE A 32 20.91 7.96 5.41
N GLY A 33 20.52 7.70 4.17
CA GLY A 33 19.35 8.31 3.54
C GLY A 33 18.07 8.00 4.31
N ALA A 34 17.90 6.76 4.77
CA ALA A 34 16.78 6.35 5.60
C ALA A 34 16.68 7.18 6.87
N GLN A 35 17.79 7.33 7.60
CA GLN A 35 17.80 8.09 8.84
C GLN A 35 17.46 9.58 8.62
N VAL A 36 18.05 10.21 7.61
CA VAL A 36 17.78 11.63 7.29
C VAL A 36 16.33 11.81 6.82
N GLY A 37 15.86 10.90 5.97
CA GLY A 37 14.49 10.91 5.48
C GLY A 37 13.47 10.69 6.59
N SER A 38 13.71 9.75 7.50
CA SER A 38 12.86 9.49 8.66
C SER A 38 12.73 10.71 9.55
N PHE A 39 13.83 11.42 9.79
CA PHE A 39 13.80 12.64 10.59
C PHE A 39 13.02 13.79 9.93
N ILE A 40 13.17 14.00 8.62
CA ILE A 40 12.41 15.01 7.88
C ILE A 40 10.92 14.65 7.85
N GLY A 41 10.63 13.39 7.57
CA GLY A 41 9.27 12.88 7.51
C GLY A 41 8.55 12.95 8.85
N TRP A 42 9.23 12.69 9.96
CA TRP A 42 8.68 12.87 11.32
C TRP A 42 8.16 14.29 11.56
N ILE A 43 8.95 15.30 11.18
CA ILE A 43 8.60 16.72 11.37
C ILE A 43 7.38 17.12 10.53
N PHE A 44 7.38 16.79 9.24
CA PHE A 44 6.27 17.17 8.35
C PHE A 44 5.02 16.33 8.56
N GLY A 45 5.19 15.05 8.86
CA GLY A 45 4.09 14.15 9.20
C GLY A 45 3.35 14.60 10.46
N GLY A 46 4.07 15.04 11.49
CA GLY A 46 3.44 15.59 12.70
C GLY A 46 2.62 16.84 12.44
N LEU A 47 3.15 17.77 11.62
CA LEU A 47 2.45 19.01 11.24
C LEU A 47 1.21 18.77 10.37
N ILE A 48 1.24 17.77 9.49
CA ILE A 48 0.09 17.39 8.66
C ILE A 48 -0.96 16.68 9.51
N GLY A 49 -0.51 15.80 10.42
CA GLY A 49 -1.38 15.07 11.33
C GLY A 49 -2.09 15.98 12.35
N GLU A 50 -1.43 17.04 12.82
CA GLU A 50 -2.03 18.02 13.74
C GLU A 50 -3.02 18.98 13.06
N ALA A 51 -3.01 19.07 11.71
CA ALA A 51 -4.04 19.79 10.96
C ALA A 51 -5.35 19.01 10.80
N ILE A 52 -5.38 17.76 11.27
CA ILE A 52 -6.56 16.90 11.35
C ILE A 52 -7.03 17.00 12.82
N ASP A 53 -8.22 17.58 13.05
CA ASP A 53 -8.75 18.07 14.34
C ASP A 53 -9.09 16.93 15.34
N ASP A 54 -8.10 16.13 15.73
CA ASP A 54 -8.19 15.03 16.70
C ASP A 54 -6.94 15.00 17.61
N ASP A 55 -7.13 14.71 18.90
CA ASP A 55 -6.11 14.78 19.96
C ASP A 55 -4.89 13.83 19.70
N GLY A 56 -4.99 12.91 18.74
CA GLY A 56 -3.94 11.95 18.36
C GLY A 56 -3.31 12.16 16.97
N GLY A 57 -3.78 13.13 16.18
CA GLY A 57 -3.38 13.27 14.77
C GLY A 57 -1.89 13.57 14.57
N GLY A 58 -1.31 14.40 15.44
CA GLY A 58 0.11 14.76 15.38
C GLY A 58 1.06 13.57 15.62
N GLU A 59 0.75 12.69 16.58
CA GLU A 59 1.58 11.50 16.85
C GLU A 59 1.51 10.50 15.70
N ILE A 60 0.31 10.23 15.18
CA ILE A 60 0.09 9.29 14.06
C ILE A 60 0.75 9.82 12.78
N GLY A 61 0.53 11.11 12.49
CA GLY A 61 1.15 11.76 11.34
C GLY A 61 2.67 11.72 11.41
N SER A 62 3.26 11.93 12.60
CA SER A 62 4.70 11.85 12.80
C SER A 62 5.26 10.45 12.57
N PHE A 63 4.52 9.41 12.97
CA PHE A 63 4.90 8.02 12.77
C PHE A 63 4.86 7.63 11.28
N ILE A 64 3.77 7.95 10.58
CA ILE A 64 3.62 7.72 9.13
C ILE A 64 4.68 8.51 8.36
N GLY A 65 4.87 9.78 8.72
CA GLY A 65 5.88 10.64 8.15
C GLY A 65 7.29 10.05 8.31
N THR A 66 7.63 9.49 9.48
CA THR A 66 8.93 8.85 9.73
C THR A 66 9.16 7.64 8.81
N ALA A 67 8.13 6.83 8.60
CA ALA A 67 8.21 5.65 7.75
C ALA A 67 8.37 6.04 6.26
N VAL A 68 7.50 6.93 5.76
CA VAL A 68 7.53 7.41 4.37
C VAL A 68 8.81 8.19 4.08
N GLY A 69 9.18 9.08 4.99
CA GLY A 69 10.42 9.84 4.91
C GLY A 69 11.63 8.92 4.88
N GLY A 70 11.67 7.88 5.70
CA GLY A 70 12.76 6.92 5.72
C GLY A 70 12.91 6.16 4.40
N ILE A 71 11.82 5.67 3.83
CA ILE A 71 11.85 4.96 2.54
C ILE A 71 12.27 5.91 1.40
N ALA A 72 11.73 7.12 1.37
CA ALA A 72 12.09 8.14 0.38
C ALA A 72 13.56 8.57 0.51
N GLY A 73 14.05 8.78 1.73
CA GLY A 73 15.44 9.14 1.98
C GLY A 73 16.42 8.01 1.63
N ALA A 74 16.06 6.76 1.93
CA ALA A 74 16.86 5.58 1.59
C ALA A 74 17.00 5.41 0.08
N SER A 75 15.91 5.57 -0.66
CA SER A 75 15.87 5.41 -2.11
C SER A 75 16.58 6.55 -2.87
N ILE A 76 16.52 7.79 -2.38
CA ILE A 76 17.28 8.93 -2.95
C ILE A 76 18.80 8.74 -2.76
N ALA A 77 19.23 8.11 -1.66
CA ALA A 77 20.64 7.88 -1.39
C ALA A 77 21.20 6.59 -2.05
N ALA A 78 20.34 5.61 -2.32
CA ALA A 78 20.70 4.33 -2.94
C ALA A 78 20.77 4.35 -4.47
N SER A 79 20.27 5.41 -5.13
CA SER A 79 20.20 5.49 -6.59
C SER A 79 21.55 5.87 -7.23
N THR A 80 22.41 4.87 -7.43
CA THR A 80 23.29 4.82 -8.61
C THR A 80 22.61 3.93 -9.64
N ASP A 81 22.08 4.55 -10.69
CA ASP A 81 21.72 3.97 -11.99
C ASP A 81 20.95 2.63 -12.01
N ASN A 82 19.90 2.48 -11.22
CA ASN A 82 18.83 1.56 -11.60
C ASN A 82 17.48 2.18 -11.36
N GLU A 83 16.83 2.53 -12.46
CA GLU A 83 15.52 3.14 -12.57
C GLU A 83 14.49 2.15 -12.02
N THR A 84 14.27 2.18 -10.70
CA THR A 84 13.09 1.56 -10.11
C THR A 84 11.89 2.37 -10.58
N TYR A 85 11.18 1.82 -11.57
CA TYR A 85 9.91 2.36 -12.02
C TYR A 85 8.90 2.20 -10.88
N VAL A 86 8.88 3.17 -9.97
CA VAL A 86 7.74 3.43 -9.10
C VAL A 86 6.67 3.97 -10.03
N GLU A 87 5.67 3.15 -10.36
CA GLU A 87 4.48 3.62 -11.03
C GLU A 87 3.71 4.53 -10.06
N ARG A 88 4.15 5.79 -9.95
CA ARG A 88 3.30 6.87 -9.49
C ARG A 88 2.25 7.07 -10.56
N SER A 89 1.07 6.48 -10.36
CA SER A 89 -0.15 6.88 -11.03
C SER A 89 -0.21 8.41 -11.04
N ARG A 90 -0.05 8.99 -12.24
CA ARG A 90 -0.19 10.44 -12.41
C ARG A 90 -1.60 10.82 -11.95
N PRO A 91 -1.80 11.89 -11.17
CA PRO A 91 -3.14 12.36 -10.88
C PRO A 91 -3.83 12.62 -12.23
N ALA A 92 -4.89 11.85 -12.51
CA ALA A 92 -5.63 12.00 -13.74
C ALA A 92 -6.11 13.45 -13.84
N LYS A 93 -5.77 14.10 -14.96
CA LYS A 93 -6.12 15.49 -15.21
C LYS A 93 -7.64 15.59 -15.32
N TYR A 94 -8.27 16.18 -14.30
CA TYR A 94 -9.70 16.44 -14.23
C TYR A 94 -10.18 17.14 -15.51
N THR A 95 -10.98 16.44 -16.30
CA THR A 95 -11.77 17.03 -17.39
C THR A 95 -13.24 16.89 -16.98
N PRO A 96 -13.92 17.99 -16.62
CA PRO A 96 -15.33 17.93 -16.23
C PRO A 96 -16.14 17.68 -17.50
N SER A 97 -16.38 16.41 -17.80
CA SER A 97 -17.31 16.01 -18.84
C SER A 97 -18.71 16.02 -18.24
N SER A 98 -19.52 16.92 -18.75
CA SER A 98 -20.91 17.15 -18.39
C SER A 98 -21.76 15.87 -18.51
N HIS A 99 -22.60 15.67 -17.49
CA HIS A 99 -23.72 14.73 -17.35
C HIS A 99 -23.39 13.37 -16.70
N VAL A 100 -24.05 13.15 -15.56
CA VAL A 100 -24.00 12.03 -14.59
C VAL A 100 -22.91 12.18 -13.51
N LEU A 101 -23.33 12.63 -12.31
CA LEU A 101 -22.57 12.52 -11.06
C LEU A 101 -22.45 11.04 -10.69
N LEU A 102 -21.54 10.32 -11.31
CA LEU A 102 -21.23 8.93 -10.94
C LEU A 102 -20.28 8.93 -9.74
N PRO A 103 -20.39 7.94 -8.84
CA PRO A 103 -19.44 7.78 -7.75
C PRO A 103 -18.03 7.52 -8.29
N ASP A 104 -16.98 8.01 -7.63
CA ASP A 104 -15.57 7.71 -8.01
C ASP A 104 -15.02 6.62 -7.10
N LEU A 105 -15.25 5.36 -7.45
CA LEU A 105 -14.75 4.21 -6.68
C LEU A 105 -13.30 3.90 -7.04
N ARG A 106 -12.49 3.54 -6.04
CA ARG A 106 -11.16 2.97 -6.24
C ARG A 106 -10.92 1.80 -5.30
N ILE A 107 -10.00 0.95 -5.73
CA ILE A 107 -9.47 -0.17 -4.94
C ILE A 107 -8.08 0.26 -4.48
N GLU A 108 -7.81 0.06 -3.21
CA GLU A 108 -6.53 0.37 -2.56
C GLU A 108 -6.15 -0.80 -1.65
N ASP A 109 -4.86 -0.89 -1.29
CA ASP A 109 -4.32 -1.82 -0.29
C ASP A 109 -4.79 -3.28 -0.47
N ILE A 110 -4.58 -3.87 -1.65
CA ILE A 110 -4.81 -5.30 -1.87
C ILE A 110 -3.76 -6.10 -1.08
N LEU A 111 -4.23 -6.95 -0.18
CA LEU A 111 -3.41 -7.76 0.70
C LEU A 111 -3.86 -9.23 0.67
N LEU A 112 -2.90 -10.14 0.78
CA LEU A 112 -3.15 -11.53 1.12
C LEU A 112 -3.02 -11.70 2.64
N ASP A 113 -4.12 -12.08 3.29
CA ASP A 113 -4.19 -12.44 4.70
C ASP A 113 -4.30 -13.96 4.83
N GLU A 114 -3.27 -14.57 5.41
CA GLU A 114 -3.19 -16.01 5.58
C GLU A 114 -3.82 -16.46 6.90
N ASP A 115 -4.56 -17.56 6.85
CA ASP A 115 -4.96 -18.32 8.05
C ASP A 115 -3.98 -19.48 8.34
N SER A 116 -2.77 -19.37 7.78
CA SER A 116 -1.73 -20.40 7.82
C SER A 116 -0.82 -20.25 9.05
N LEU A 117 -0.16 -21.33 9.44
CA LEU A 117 0.88 -21.30 10.47
C LEU A 117 2.22 -20.75 9.93
N THR A 118 2.37 -20.66 8.61
CA THR A 118 3.62 -20.35 7.90
C THR A 118 3.82 -18.86 7.67
N TYR A 119 2.74 -18.07 7.55
CA TYR A 119 2.78 -16.60 7.36
C TYR A 119 3.80 -16.20 6.28
N ASN A 120 3.74 -16.86 5.13
CA ASN A 120 4.79 -16.83 4.10
C ASN A 120 4.47 -15.89 2.92
N GLN A 121 3.32 -15.22 2.94
CA GLN A 121 2.72 -14.42 1.85
C GLN A 121 2.45 -15.22 0.57
N LYS A 122 2.11 -16.50 0.71
CA LYS A 122 1.83 -17.45 -0.38
C LYS A 122 0.54 -18.21 -0.14
N ILE A 123 0.10 -18.90 -1.19
CA ILE A 123 -1.02 -19.85 -1.12
C ILE A 123 -0.46 -21.27 -1.16
N ASP A 124 -0.45 -21.94 -0.02
CA ASP A 124 -0.07 -23.33 0.19
C ASP A 124 -1.20 -24.29 -0.20
N ALA A 125 -0.83 -25.46 -0.71
CA ALA A 125 -1.81 -26.48 -1.12
C ALA A 125 -2.67 -26.94 0.06
N GLY A 126 -3.98 -26.95 -0.16
CA GLY A 126 -4.95 -27.42 0.83
C GLY A 126 -5.32 -26.42 1.91
N GLU A 127 -4.87 -25.16 1.80
CA GLU A 127 -5.21 -24.12 2.77
C GLU A 127 -6.37 -23.22 2.32
N THR A 128 -6.77 -22.34 3.23
CA THR A 128 -7.73 -21.27 2.95
C THR A 128 -7.12 -19.94 3.35
N CYS A 129 -7.03 -19.03 2.38
CA CYS A 129 -6.53 -17.67 2.56
C CYS A 129 -7.67 -16.66 2.41
N ARG A 130 -7.44 -15.44 2.88
CA ARG A 130 -8.29 -14.28 2.61
C ARG A 130 -7.52 -13.29 1.74
N ILE A 131 -8.17 -12.75 0.72
CA ILE A 131 -7.68 -11.56 0.03
C ILE A 131 -8.53 -10.40 0.55
N SER A 132 -7.88 -9.38 1.09
CA SER A 132 -8.52 -8.16 1.55
C SER A 132 -8.11 -6.97 0.68
N PHE A 133 -9.02 -6.02 0.49
CA PHE A 133 -8.71 -4.76 -0.18
C PHE A 133 -9.64 -3.67 0.33
N VAL A 134 -9.18 -2.43 0.25
CA VAL A 134 -9.92 -1.24 0.67
C VAL A 134 -10.64 -0.66 -0.53
N ILE A 135 -11.93 -0.43 -0.37
CA ILE A 135 -12.77 0.26 -1.34
C ILE A 135 -12.96 1.69 -0.84
N VAL A 136 -12.47 2.65 -1.61
CA VAL A 136 -12.63 4.08 -1.33
C VAL A 136 -13.56 4.72 -2.35
N ASN A 137 -14.33 5.70 -1.91
CA ASN A 137 -15.09 6.57 -2.79
C ASN A 137 -14.50 7.98 -2.72
N ASN A 138 -13.89 8.45 -3.81
CA ASN A 138 -13.27 9.77 -3.88
C ASN A 138 -14.26 10.89 -4.26
N SER A 139 -15.55 10.57 -4.36
CA SER A 139 -16.61 11.51 -4.71
C SER A 139 -17.58 11.71 -3.55
N PHE A 140 -18.24 12.88 -3.53
CA PHE A 140 -19.34 13.16 -2.60
C PHE A 140 -20.63 12.38 -2.92
N GLN A 141 -20.68 11.67 -4.05
CA GLN A 141 -21.84 10.88 -4.45
C GLN A 141 -21.69 9.46 -3.89
N GLU A 142 -22.63 9.02 -3.07
CA GLU A 142 -22.62 7.63 -2.60
C GLU A 142 -22.77 6.64 -3.76
N ALA A 143 -21.91 5.63 -3.75
CA ALA A 143 -22.03 4.45 -4.58
C ALA A 143 -23.04 3.49 -3.95
N VAL A 144 -23.91 2.88 -4.76
CA VAL A 144 -24.94 1.97 -4.25
C VAL A 144 -24.89 0.62 -4.96
N ASN A 145 -25.21 -0.43 -4.22
CA ASN A 145 -25.25 -1.81 -4.74
C ASN A 145 -23.93 -2.25 -5.37
N VAL A 146 -22.80 -1.84 -4.78
CA VAL A 146 -21.46 -2.17 -5.26
C VAL A 146 -21.20 -3.67 -5.10
N VAL A 147 -20.75 -4.31 -6.17
CA VAL A 147 -20.38 -5.73 -6.20
C VAL A 147 -18.89 -5.80 -6.54
N PRO A 148 -18.04 -6.22 -5.59
CA PRO A 148 -16.66 -6.52 -5.88
C PRO A 148 -16.58 -7.83 -6.65
N ILE A 149 -15.87 -7.83 -7.78
CA ILE A 149 -15.71 -9.00 -8.65
C ILE A 149 -14.24 -9.38 -8.62
N VAL A 150 -13.94 -10.48 -7.96
CA VAL A 150 -12.61 -11.08 -7.92
C VAL A 150 -12.59 -12.31 -8.83
N LYS A 151 -11.60 -12.43 -9.71
CA LYS A 151 -11.45 -13.56 -10.63
C LYS A 151 -10.02 -14.08 -10.64
N ILE A 152 -9.88 -15.39 -10.78
CA ILE A 152 -8.62 -16.07 -11.09
C ILE A 152 -8.42 -15.96 -12.60
N LYS A 153 -7.33 -15.32 -13.03
CA LYS A 153 -6.90 -15.25 -14.44
C LYS A 153 -5.99 -16.42 -14.77
N GLU A 154 -5.08 -16.77 -13.86
CA GLU A 154 -4.12 -17.87 -13.98
C GLU A 154 -3.96 -18.55 -12.62
N GLY A 155 -3.69 -19.85 -12.64
CA GLY A 155 -3.68 -20.71 -11.44
C GLY A 155 -4.83 -21.72 -11.47
N GLU A 156 -4.49 -23.00 -11.35
CA GLU A 156 -5.45 -24.10 -11.29
C GLU A 156 -5.70 -24.51 -9.83
N HIS A 157 -6.81 -25.21 -9.58
CA HIS A 157 -7.11 -25.79 -8.26
C HIS A 157 -7.32 -24.77 -7.13
N LEU A 158 -7.76 -23.56 -7.49
CA LEU A 158 -8.14 -22.47 -6.59
C LEU A 158 -9.63 -22.16 -6.77
N GLU A 159 -10.33 -21.91 -5.67
CA GLU A 159 -11.74 -21.50 -5.67
C GLU A 159 -11.92 -20.19 -4.88
N ILE A 160 -12.70 -19.27 -5.41
CA ILE A 160 -13.02 -17.98 -4.76
C ILE A 160 -14.46 -18.01 -4.24
N SER A 161 -14.70 -17.48 -3.05
CA SER A 161 -16.05 -17.33 -2.51
C SER A 161 -16.93 -16.41 -3.36
N ASP A 162 -18.24 -16.64 -3.36
CA ASP A 162 -19.19 -15.80 -4.06
C ASP A 162 -19.10 -14.33 -3.59
N PRO A 163 -19.24 -13.35 -4.51
CA PRO A 163 -19.17 -11.94 -4.18
C PRO A 163 -20.37 -11.50 -3.34
N VAL A 164 -20.11 -10.77 -2.26
CA VAL A 164 -21.13 -10.19 -1.40
C VAL A 164 -21.34 -8.73 -1.80
N ARG A 165 -22.60 -8.38 -2.09
CA ARG A 165 -22.96 -7.01 -2.44
C ARG A 165 -22.82 -6.08 -1.24
N ILE A 166 -22.13 -4.97 -1.45
CA ILE A 166 -22.05 -3.85 -0.54
C ILE A 166 -23.20 -2.89 -0.86
N ALA A 167 -24.04 -2.59 0.15
CA ALA A 167 -25.21 -1.76 -0.06
C ALA A 167 -24.84 -0.33 -0.47
N ARG A 168 -23.86 0.27 0.21
CA ARG A 168 -23.47 1.67 0.05
C ARG A 168 -21.99 1.85 0.36
N VAL A 169 -21.34 2.78 -0.35
CA VAL A 169 -19.98 3.26 -0.05
C VAL A 169 -19.98 4.79 -0.05
N SER A 170 -19.71 5.40 1.09
CA SER A 170 -19.59 6.86 1.25
C SER A 170 -18.13 7.30 1.13
N GLN A 171 -17.90 8.61 1.06
CA GLN A 171 -16.56 9.17 0.88
C GLN A 171 -15.69 9.10 2.14
N ASP A 172 -16.33 9.23 3.29
CA ASP A 172 -15.72 9.35 4.61
C ASP A 172 -15.44 8.00 5.27
N GLU A 173 -16.05 6.91 4.76
CA GLU A 173 -15.93 5.57 5.31
C GLU A 173 -15.42 4.59 4.26
N PRO A 174 -14.08 4.39 4.17
CA PRO A 174 -13.49 3.30 3.40
C PRO A 174 -13.99 1.94 3.89
N ILE A 175 -14.23 1.02 2.96
CA ILE A 175 -14.69 -0.34 3.29
C ILE A 175 -13.58 -1.33 3.01
N THR A 176 -13.11 -2.01 4.06
CA THR A 176 -12.30 -3.21 3.88
C THR A 176 -13.20 -4.37 3.47
N TYR A 177 -12.95 -4.91 2.28
CA TYR A 177 -13.67 -6.05 1.76
C TYR A 177 -12.76 -7.27 1.73
N GLU A 178 -13.28 -8.42 2.16
CA GLU A 178 -12.56 -9.68 2.22
C GLU A 178 -13.22 -10.71 1.32
N VAL A 179 -12.40 -11.48 0.62
CA VAL A 179 -12.81 -12.64 -0.17
C VAL A 179 -12.01 -13.86 0.27
N THR A 180 -12.68 -15.00 0.40
CA THR A 180 -12.00 -16.26 0.74
C THR A 180 -11.49 -16.94 -0.53
N VAL A 181 -10.24 -17.37 -0.51
CA VAL A 181 -9.62 -18.21 -1.54
C VAL A 181 -9.30 -19.57 -0.92
N ARG A 182 -9.80 -20.64 -1.55
CA ARG A 182 -9.56 -22.02 -1.12
C ARG A 182 -8.64 -22.70 -2.11
N ALA A 183 -7.52 -23.21 -1.62
CA ALA A 183 -6.61 -24.03 -2.38
C ALA A 183 -6.91 -25.51 -2.15
N SER A 184 -6.97 -26.29 -3.23
CA SER A 184 -7.04 -27.75 -3.10
C SER A 184 -5.66 -28.34 -2.78
N GLN A 185 -5.63 -29.59 -2.33
CA GLN A 185 -4.39 -30.36 -2.13
C GLN A 185 -3.63 -30.61 -3.45
N GLU A 186 -4.28 -30.46 -4.60
CA GLU A 186 -3.68 -30.62 -5.94
C GLU A 186 -3.08 -29.33 -6.50
N LEU A 187 -3.05 -28.24 -5.70
CA LEU A 187 -2.39 -27.00 -6.09
C LEU A 187 -0.93 -27.28 -6.47
N LYS A 188 -0.45 -26.63 -7.53
CA LYS A 188 0.93 -26.75 -8.02
C LYS A 188 1.75 -25.56 -7.56
N THR A 189 3.03 -25.77 -7.30
CA THR A 189 3.97 -24.68 -7.02
C THR A 189 4.15 -23.79 -8.25
N GLY A 190 4.05 -22.48 -8.08
CA GLY A 190 4.14 -21.49 -9.17
C GLY A 190 3.56 -20.15 -8.77
N GLU A 191 2.77 -19.55 -9.66
CA GLU A 191 2.10 -18.26 -9.43
C GLU A 191 0.61 -18.37 -9.80
N ALA A 192 -0.23 -17.66 -9.05
CA ALA A 192 -1.63 -17.44 -9.35
C ALA A 192 -1.86 -15.95 -9.62
N VAL A 193 -2.57 -15.64 -10.70
CA VAL A 193 -2.88 -14.27 -11.11
C VAL A 193 -4.33 -14.01 -10.83
N PHE A 194 -4.59 -12.97 -10.05
CA PHE A 194 -5.93 -12.52 -9.69
C PHE A 194 -6.23 -11.19 -10.36
N SER A 195 -7.52 -10.92 -10.46
CA SER A 195 -8.04 -9.63 -10.90
C SER A 195 -9.17 -9.21 -10.01
N VAL A 196 -9.23 -7.92 -9.69
CA VAL A 196 -10.30 -7.31 -8.93
C VAL A 196 -10.83 -6.08 -9.67
N ARG A 197 -12.15 -5.93 -9.67
CA ARG A 197 -12.83 -4.71 -10.12
C ARG A 197 -14.15 -4.55 -9.38
N LEU A 198 -14.70 -3.34 -9.40
CA LEU A 198 -15.98 -3.03 -8.80
C LEU A 198 -17.03 -2.79 -9.88
N GLU A 199 -18.24 -3.30 -9.67
CA GLU A 199 -19.44 -2.93 -10.42
C GLU A 199 -20.46 -2.28 -9.50
N GLU A 200 -20.89 -1.07 -9.83
CA GLU A 200 -21.88 -0.29 -9.09
C GLU A 200 -23.25 -0.38 -9.78
N GLY A 201 -24.33 -0.33 -8.99
CA GLY A 201 -25.68 -0.66 -9.45
C GLY A 201 -26.27 0.26 -10.53
N ARG A 202 -25.67 1.42 -10.77
CA ARG A 202 -26.07 2.38 -11.82
C ARG A 202 -25.21 2.23 -13.09
N GLY A 203 -24.36 1.22 -13.15
CA GLY A 203 -23.52 0.91 -14.30
C GLY A 203 -22.16 1.59 -14.28
N ASN A 204 -21.77 2.22 -13.17
CA ASN A 204 -20.40 2.66 -12.96
C ASN A 204 -19.52 1.48 -12.53
N GLY A 205 -18.22 1.54 -12.79
CA GLY A 205 -17.30 0.50 -12.35
C GLY A 205 -15.87 0.98 -12.43
N THR A 206 -14.96 0.19 -11.87
CA THR A 206 -13.53 0.45 -11.96
C THR A 206 -12.90 -0.32 -13.12
N ASP A 207 -11.72 0.12 -13.52
CA ASP A 207 -10.83 -0.72 -14.31
C ASP A 207 -10.44 -1.98 -13.51
N GLU A 208 -9.96 -2.98 -14.22
CA GLU A 208 -9.50 -4.23 -13.64
C GLU A 208 -8.07 -4.05 -13.10
N GLU A 209 -7.90 -4.27 -11.80
CA GLU A 209 -6.59 -4.30 -11.15
C GLU A 209 -6.12 -5.75 -11.06
N ILE A 210 -4.88 -6.00 -11.48
CA ILE A 210 -4.30 -7.34 -11.60
C ILE A 210 -3.14 -7.46 -10.62
N PHE A 211 -3.09 -8.56 -9.88
CA PHE A 211 -2.01 -8.86 -8.96
C PHE A 211 -1.68 -10.35 -8.97
N THR A 212 -0.45 -10.67 -8.59
CA THR A 212 0.10 -12.04 -8.62
C THR A 212 0.46 -12.47 -7.21
N VAL A 213 0.15 -13.73 -6.88
CA VAL A 213 0.46 -14.36 -5.60
C VAL A 213 1.22 -15.66 -5.86
N GLU A 214 2.28 -15.91 -5.10
CA GLU A 214 3.01 -17.17 -5.19
C GLU A 214 2.17 -18.33 -4.64
N THR A 215 2.30 -19.50 -5.26
CA THR A 215 1.62 -20.73 -4.86
C THR A 215 2.63 -21.82 -4.54
N VAL A 216 2.32 -22.65 -3.56
CA VAL A 216 3.18 -23.75 -3.12
C VAL A 216 2.34 -25.03 -3.14
N GLY A 217 2.76 -25.99 -3.96
CA GLY A 217 2.14 -27.31 -4.02
C GLY A 217 2.48 -28.16 -2.80
N ALA A 218 1.71 -29.23 -2.57
CA ALA A 218 2.04 -30.20 -1.54
C ALA A 218 3.37 -30.91 -1.89
N ASP A 219 4.33 -30.90 -0.96
CA ASP A 219 5.56 -31.69 -1.09
C ASP A 219 5.17 -33.18 -1.19
N ASN A 220 5.56 -33.85 -2.28
CA ASN A 220 5.48 -35.32 -2.41
C ASN A 220 6.65 -36.00 -1.73
#